data_AF-A0A4U9WPG6-F1
#
_entry.id   AF-A0A4U9WPG6-F1
#
_cell.length_a   1.000
_cell.length_b   1.000
_cell.length_c   1.000
_cell.angle_alpha   90.00
_cell.angle_beta   90.00
_cell.angle_gamma   90.00
#
_symmetry.space_group_name_H-M   'P 1'
#
loop_
_entity.id
_entity.type
_entity.pdbx_description
1 polymer ?
#
loop_
_entity_poly.entity_id
_entity_poly.type
_entity_poly.pdbx_seq_one_letter_code
_entity_poly.pdbx_strand_id
1 'polypeptide(L)'
;MAPAMPSVTARSGGIIFPIVRSINEVLGSAPGKSGKKIGDFLIMVCFQFTPITGAIFLTGMAANPLVGSLAKDSLGVEITWGGWFVAAVVPAMVCFFLMPLLVYKILNPELKKTPEAKDMGRRALNELGAMSGVEKKVALGFYLGTAGLGHQSADRIIGYHGRAGVGCLSVCYSCGELERSA
;
A
#
# COMPACT_ATOMS: atom_id res chain seq x y z
N MET A 1 0.61 -3.04 -2.84
CA MET A 1 1.51 -2.69 -1.71
C MET A 1 1.34 -3.61 -0.50
N ALA A 2 0.11 -3.82 0.00
CA ALA A 2 -0.13 -4.57 1.24
C ALA A 2 0.45 -6.01 1.30
N PRO A 3 0.35 -6.87 0.26
CA PRO A 3 0.88 -8.23 0.35
C PRO A 3 2.41 -8.32 0.28
N ALA A 4 3.08 -7.29 -0.25
CA ALA A 4 4.53 -7.25 -0.46
C ALA A 4 5.27 -6.49 0.66
N MET A 5 4.56 -5.72 1.49
CA MET A 5 5.16 -4.84 2.48
C MET A 5 4.42 -4.94 3.83
N PRO A 6 4.93 -5.75 4.78
CA PRO A 6 4.22 -6.12 6.01
C PRO A 6 4.16 -5.00 7.07
N SER A 7 4.74 -3.82 6.77
CA SER A 7 4.76 -2.68 7.68
C SER A 7 3.70 -1.65 7.28
N VAL A 8 2.78 -1.36 8.19
CA VAL A 8 1.80 -0.27 8.05
C VAL A 8 2.52 1.08 8.11
N THR A 9 3.45 1.25 9.04
CA THR A 9 4.20 2.50 9.22
C THR A 9 5.00 2.87 7.99
N ALA A 10 5.71 1.92 7.39
CA ALA A 10 6.52 2.20 6.22
C ALA A 10 5.64 2.48 4.98
N ARG A 11 4.42 1.92 4.88
CA ARG A 11 3.45 2.28 3.83
C ARG A 11 2.88 3.69 4.05
N SER A 12 2.37 3.97 5.25
CA SER A 12 1.74 5.25 5.56
C SER A 12 2.75 6.41 5.54
N GLY A 13 3.87 6.27 6.25
CA GLY A 13 4.87 7.34 6.38
C GLY A 13 5.86 7.42 5.22
N GLY A 14 6.29 6.27 4.66
CA GLY A 14 7.32 6.24 3.63
C GLY A 14 6.80 6.49 2.22
N ILE A 15 5.60 6.00 1.90
CA ILE A 15 5.05 6.05 0.54
C ILE A 15 3.88 7.04 0.46
N ILE A 16 2.88 6.86 1.31
CA ILE A 16 1.60 7.59 1.18
C ILE A 16 1.77 9.06 1.57
N PHE A 17 2.43 9.35 2.69
CA PHE A 17 2.60 10.70 3.21
C PHE A 17 3.23 11.69 2.20
N PRO A 18 4.40 11.42 1.58
CA PRO A 18 4.99 12.36 0.63
C PRO A 18 4.11 12.59 -0.60
N ILE A 19 3.41 11.56 -1.10
CA ILE A 19 2.49 11.68 -2.25
C ILE A 19 1.33 12.61 -1.90
N VAL A 20 0.68 12.37 -0.75
CA VAL A 20 -0.46 13.20 -0.31
C VAL A 20 -0.01 14.63 -0.03
N ARG A 21 1.19 14.81 0.54
CA ARG A 21 1.77 16.14 0.77
C ARG A 21 1.96 16.91 -0.54
N SER A 22 2.52 16.30 -1.58
CA SER A 22 2.68 16.97 -2.88
C SER A 22 1.34 17.38 -3.49
N ILE A 23 0.32 16.53 -3.40
CA ILE A 23 -1.04 16.87 -3.88
C ILE A 23 -1.62 18.05 -3.08
N ASN A 24 -1.46 18.02 -1.76
CA ASN A 24 -1.94 19.06 -0.86
C ASN A 24 -1.27 20.42 -1.13
N GLU A 25 0.03 20.43 -1.42
CA GLU A 25 0.78 21.63 -1.78
C GLU A 25 0.27 22.23 -3.11
N VAL A 26 0.05 21.41 -4.13
CA VAL A 26 -0.53 21.85 -5.41
C VAL A 26 -1.95 22.40 -5.24
N LEU A 27 -2.73 21.86 -4.32
CA LEU A 27 -4.09 22.31 -4.00
C LEU A 27 -4.13 23.47 -2.98
N GLY A 28 -2.98 24.01 -2.57
CA GLY A 28 -2.90 25.13 -1.64
C GLY A 28 -3.46 24.83 -0.25
N SER A 29 -3.32 23.58 0.19
CA SER A 29 -3.85 23.03 1.45
C SER A 29 -2.72 22.51 2.33
N ALA A 30 -2.08 23.39 3.10
CA ALA A 30 -0.97 23.06 3.98
C ALA A 30 -1.44 22.78 5.43
N PRO A 31 -0.62 22.12 6.27
CA PRO A 31 -0.92 21.94 7.69
C PRO A 31 -1.24 23.28 8.37
N GLY A 32 -2.33 23.31 9.16
CA GLY A 32 -2.81 24.52 9.83
C GLY A 32 -4.13 25.02 9.25
N LYS A 33 -4.29 26.34 9.14
CA LYS A 33 -5.59 26.96 8.79
C LYS A 33 -6.12 26.53 7.41
N SER A 34 -5.25 26.25 6.45
CA SER A 34 -5.64 25.84 5.09
C SER A 34 -5.85 24.33 4.92
N GLY A 35 -5.55 23.51 5.94
CA GLY A 35 -5.68 22.04 5.89
C GLY A 35 -7.11 21.56 5.65
N LYS A 36 -8.10 22.32 6.14
CA LYS A 36 -9.54 22.04 5.96
C LYS A 36 -10.01 22.10 4.50
N LYS A 37 -9.22 22.70 3.59
CA LYS A 37 -9.56 22.73 2.17
C LYS A 37 -9.69 21.32 1.62
N ILE A 38 -8.67 20.49 1.81
CA ILE A 38 -8.66 19.11 1.31
C ILE A 38 -7.62 18.23 2.01
N GLY A 39 -6.56 18.83 2.56
CA GLY A 39 -5.38 18.11 3.04
C GLY A 39 -5.64 17.28 4.28
N ASP A 40 -6.42 17.79 5.23
CA ASP A 40 -6.83 17.04 6.43
C ASP A 40 -7.63 15.80 6.02
N PHE A 41 -8.51 15.95 5.04
CA PHE A 41 -9.32 14.86 4.49
C PHE A 41 -8.47 13.80 3.80
N LEU A 42 -7.57 14.21 2.89
CA LEU A 42 -6.73 13.28 2.14
C LEU A 42 -5.78 12.50 3.05
N ILE A 43 -5.12 13.19 4.00
CA ILE A 43 -4.22 12.53 4.95
C ILE A 43 -5.00 11.53 5.80
N MET A 44 -6.16 11.91 6.33
CA MET A 44 -6.95 11.05 7.20
C MET A 44 -7.50 9.83 6.45
N VAL A 45 -8.05 9.99 5.24
CA VAL A 45 -8.52 8.86 4.43
C VAL A 45 -7.36 7.93 4.09
N CYS A 46 -6.26 8.45 3.56
CA CYS A 46 -5.13 7.62 3.16
C CYS A 46 -4.52 6.85 4.35
N PHE A 47 -4.46 7.47 5.53
CA PHE A 47 -3.95 6.80 6.73
C PHE A 47 -4.85 5.64 7.19
N GLN A 48 -6.18 5.80 7.08
CA GLN A 48 -7.15 4.78 7.49
C GLN A 48 -7.22 3.59 6.51
N PHE A 49 -6.87 3.80 5.24
CA PHE A 49 -6.87 2.73 4.24
C PHE A 49 -5.69 1.77 4.38
N THR A 50 -4.55 2.23 4.92
CA THR A 50 -3.36 1.39 5.13
C THR A 50 -3.62 0.19 6.06
N PRO A 51 -4.22 0.35 7.26
CA PRO A 51 -4.55 -0.78 8.11
C PRO A 51 -5.65 -1.67 7.51
N ILE A 52 -6.67 -1.10 6.85
CA ILE A 52 -7.73 -1.89 6.19
C ILE A 52 -7.13 -2.82 5.14
N THR A 53 -6.29 -2.28 4.24
CA THR A 53 -5.61 -3.10 3.22
C THR A 53 -4.59 -4.06 3.83
N GLY A 54 -3.99 -3.71 4.98
CA GLY A 54 -3.13 -4.60 5.75
C GLY A 54 -3.85 -5.78 6.37
N ALA A 55 -5.12 -5.62 6.78
CA ALA A 55 -5.93 -6.68 7.38
C ALA A 55 -6.40 -7.74 6.37
N ILE A 56 -6.56 -7.38 5.09
CA ILE A 56 -7.00 -8.30 4.02
C ILE A 56 -6.03 -9.47 3.84
N PHE A 57 -4.74 -9.21 3.95
CA PHE A 57 -3.70 -10.21 3.72
C PHE A 57 -3.14 -10.69 5.04
N LEU A 58 -3.05 -12.01 5.25
CA LEU A 58 -2.43 -12.57 6.45
C LEU A 58 -0.97 -12.10 6.61
N THR A 59 -0.28 -11.76 5.52
CA THR A 59 1.08 -11.22 5.53
C THR A 59 1.13 -9.68 5.52
N GLY A 60 -0.02 -9.01 5.50
CA GLY A 60 -0.10 -7.55 5.34
C GLY A 60 0.24 -6.76 6.60
N MET A 61 0.24 -7.38 7.77
CA MET A 61 0.64 -6.78 9.04
C MET A 61 1.18 -7.85 9.98
N ALA A 62 2.20 -7.55 10.80
CA ALA A 62 2.76 -8.47 11.78
C ALA A 62 1.73 -9.02 12.80
N ALA A 63 0.65 -8.27 13.06
CA ALA A 63 -0.43 -8.70 13.94
C ALA A 63 -1.25 -9.88 13.35
N ASN A 64 -1.34 -10.01 12.03
CA ASN A 64 -2.24 -10.98 11.41
C ASN A 64 -1.75 -12.44 11.60
N PRO A 65 -0.46 -12.78 11.38
CA PRO A 65 0.06 -14.12 11.70
C PRO A 65 -0.02 -14.44 13.19
N LEU A 66 0.13 -13.44 14.07
CA LEU A 66 -0.02 -13.62 15.52
C LEU A 66 -1.43 -14.11 15.86
N VAL A 67 -2.47 -13.51 15.26
CA VAL A 67 -3.86 -13.99 15.41
C VAL A 67 -4.02 -15.43 14.90
N GLY A 68 -3.38 -15.75 13.77
CA GLY A 68 -3.37 -17.11 13.23
C GLY A 68 -2.75 -18.13 14.19
N SER A 69 -1.61 -17.80 14.79
CA SER A 69 -0.96 -18.67 15.80
C SER A 69 -1.80 -18.81 17.06
N LEU A 70 -2.39 -17.73 17.57
CA LEU A 70 -3.25 -17.77 18.76
C LEU A 70 -4.51 -18.60 18.53
N ALA A 71 -5.12 -18.52 17.34
CA ALA A 71 -6.27 -19.35 16.97
C ALA A 71 -5.90 -20.84 16.94
N LYS A 72 -4.71 -21.17 16.45
CA LYS A 72 -4.19 -22.53 16.48
C LYS A 72 -3.95 -23.01 17.91
N ASP A 73 -3.28 -22.22 18.74
CA ASP A 73 -2.89 -22.62 20.09
C ASP A 73 -4.08 -22.69 21.07
N SER A 74 -5.08 -21.81 20.90
CA SER A 74 -6.22 -21.69 21.83
C SER A 74 -7.45 -22.49 21.39
N LEU A 75 -7.69 -22.63 20.09
CA LEU A 75 -8.91 -23.22 19.53
C LEU A 75 -8.64 -24.46 18.66
N GLY A 76 -7.37 -24.79 18.40
CA GLY A 76 -6.99 -25.90 17.51
C GLY A 76 -7.33 -25.66 16.04
N VAL A 77 -7.66 -24.42 15.64
CA VAL A 77 -8.07 -24.09 14.28
C VAL A 77 -6.87 -23.58 13.49
N GLU A 78 -6.49 -24.30 12.43
CA GLU A 78 -5.47 -23.83 11.49
C GLU A 78 -6.07 -22.87 10.47
N ILE A 79 -5.65 -21.61 10.52
CA ILE A 79 -6.06 -20.61 9.54
C ILE A 79 -5.10 -20.61 8.35
N THR A 80 -5.61 -21.01 7.19
CA THR A 80 -4.87 -20.92 5.93
C THR A 80 -4.88 -19.50 5.38
N TRP A 81 -3.88 -19.16 4.57
CA TRP A 81 -3.80 -17.83 3.93
C TRP A 81 -5.03 -17.52 3.07
N GLY A 82 -5.52 -18.51 2.31
CA GLY A 82 -6.73 -18.36 1.48
C GLY A 82 -8.01 -18.22 2.31
N GLY A 83 -8.13 -18.99 3.40
CA GLY A 83 -9.26 -18.88 4.33
C GLY A 83 -9.31 -17.51 4.99
N TRP A 84 -8.17 -16.99 5.45
CA TRP A 84 -8.06 -15.62 5.97
C TRP A 84 -8.50 -14.58 4.93
N PHE A 85 -7.98 -14.68 3.70
CA PHE A 85 -8.29 -13.71 2.64
C PHE A 85 -9.79 -13.63 2.33
N VAL A 86 -10.45 -14.78 2.16
CA VAL A 86 -11.90 -14.84 1.86
C VAL A 86 -12.71 -14.32 3.06
N ALA A 87 -12.29 -14.63 4.29
CA ALA A 87 -12.96 -14.11 5.48
C ALA A 87 -12.75 -12.60 5.67
N ALA A 88 -11.56 -12.08 5.35
CA ALA A 88 -11.17 -10.69 5.59
C ALA A 88 -11.61 -9.73 4.48
N VAL A 89 -11.82 -10.20 3.24
CA VAL A 89 -12.18 -9.32 2.12
C VAL A 89 -13.56 -8.69 2.33
N VAL A 90 -14.54 -9.44 2.83
CA VAL A 90 -15.91 -8.96 3.05
C VAL A 90 -15.94 -7.77 4.03
N PRO A 91 -15.42 -7.88 5.27
CA PRO A 91 -15.40 -6.75 6.19
C PRO A 91 -14.50 -5.62 5.70
N ALA A 92 -13.39 -5.92 5.01
CA ALA A 92 -12.52 -4.89 4.47
C ALA A 92 -13.20 -4.05 3.38
N MET A 93 -13.99 -4.67 2.50
CA MET A 93 -14.78 -3.98 1.48
C MET A 93 -15.82 -3.06 2.11
N VAL A 94 -16.50 -3.51 3.16
CA VAL A 94 -17.44 -2.67 3.92
C VAL A 94 -16.72 -1.44 4.49
N CYS A 95 -15.57 -1.63 5.16
CA CYS A 95 -14.75 -0.53 5.68
C CYS A 95 -14.23 0.40 4.57
N PHE A 96 -13.91 -0.14 3.38
CA PHE A 96 -13.40 0.63 2.25
C PHE A 96 -14.43 1.67 1.75
N PHE A 97 -15.72 1.35 1.79
CA PHE A 97 -16.77 2.32 1.44
C PHE A 97 -17.17 3.21 2.62
N LEU A 98 -17.21 2.65 3.83
CA LEU A 98 -17.64 3.41 5.02
C LEU A 98 -16.62 4.47 5.43
N MET A 99 -15.32 4.20 5.35
CA MET A 99 -14.30 5.11 5.86
C MET A 99 -14.24 6.46 5.12
N PRO A 100 -14.23 6.51 3.77
CA PRO A 100 -14.28 7.79 3.07
C PRO A 100 -15.54 8.59 3.40
N LEU A 101 -16.69 7.92 3.52
CA LEU A 101 -17.96 8.58 3.83
C LEU A 101 -17.97 9.15 5.25
N LEU A 102 -17.46 8.38 6.21
CA LEU A 102 -17.35 8.82 7.61
C LEU A 102 -16.40 10.00 7.74
N VAL A 103 -15.20 9.90 7.15
CA VAL A 103 -14.19 10.97 7.19
C VAL A 103 -14.68 12.21 6.44
N TYR A 104 -15.39 12.03 5.33
CA TYR A 104 -16.02 13.12 4.59
C TYR A 104 -17.05 13.86 5.44
N LYS A 105 -17.86 13.13 6.22
CA LYS A 105 -18.85 13.73 7.12
C LYS A 105 -18.21 14.45 8.31
N ILE A 106 -17.12 13.91 8.86
CA ILE A 106 -16.42 14.49 10.03
C ILE A 106 -15.64 15.75 9.64
N LEU A 107 -14.85 15.69 8.57
CA LEU A 107 -13.96 16.78 8.18
C LEU A 107 -14.62 17.79 7.23
N ASN A 108 -15.62 17.36 6.45
CA ASN A 108 -16.36 18.17 5.47
C ASN A 108 -15.45 19.13 4.68
N PRO A 109 -14.58 18.59 3.80
CA PRO A 109 -13.60 19.40 3.10
C PRO A 109 -14.26 20.50 2.27
N GLU A 110 -13.68 21.69 2.28
CA GLU A 110 -14.20 22.85 1.56
C GLU A 110 -14.12 22.64 0.04
N LEU A 111 -13.04 21.99 -0.43
CA LEU A 111 -12.78 21.74 -1.84
C LEU A 111 -13.38 20.40 -2.26
N LYS A 112 -14.57 20.44 -2.86
CA LYS A 112 -15.35 19.24 -3.25
C LYS A 112 -15.22 18.89 -4.73
N LYS A 113 -14.76 19.82 -5.55
CA LYS A 113 -14.57 19.66 -6.99
C LYS A 113 -13.26 20.31 -7.40
N THR A 114 -12.48 19.59 -8.20
CA THR A 114 -11.23 20.07 -8.78
C THR A 114 -11.31 19.90 -10.30
N PRO A 115 -12.06 20.77 -11.01
CA PRO A 115 -12.23 20.64 -12.46
C PRO A 115 -10.90 20.71 -13.21
N GLU A 116 -9.93 21.46 -12.68
CA GLU A 116 -8.58 21.62 -13.23
C GLU A 116 -7.65 20.43 -12.96
N ALA A 117 -8.06 19.41 -12.19
CA ALA A 117 -7.19 18.29 -11.80
C ALA A 117 -6.58 17.55 -13.00
N LYS A 118 -7.33 17.41 -14.10
CA LYS A 118 -6.84 16.77 -15.33
C LYS A 118 -5.73 17.59 -15.99
N ASP A 119 -5.90 18.90 -16.04
CA ASP A 119 -4.93 19.79 -16.68
C ASP A 119 -3.69 19.96 -15.80
N MET A 120 -3.85 20.08 -14.48
CA MET A 120 -2.75 20.06 -13.51
C MET A 120 -1.94 18.76 -13.62
N GLY A 121 -2.60 17.60 -13.72
CA GLY A 121 -1.92 16.32 -13.89
C GLY A 121 -1.13 16.23 -15.18
N ARG A 122 -1.67 16.75 -16.30
CA ARG A 122 -0.94 16.82 -17.58
C ARG A 122 0.29 17.72 -17.50
N ARG A 123 0.17 18.89 -16.85
CA ARG A 123 1.31 19.81 -16.65
C ARG A 123 2.40 19.16 -15.80
N ALA A 124 2.03 18.58 -14.66
CA ALA A 124 2.98 17.88 -13.78
C ALA A 124 3.66 16.69 -14.49
N LEU A 125 2.94 15.93 -15.32
CA LEU A 125 3.52 14.86 -16.13
C LEU A 125 4.50 15.38 -17.19
N ASN A 126 4.16 16.49 -17.84
CA ASN A 126 5.04 17.12 -18.82
C ASN A 126 6.32 17.69 -18.19
N GLU A 127 6.23 18.24 -16.97
CA GLU A 127 7.36 18.74 -16.19
C GLU A 127 8.31 17.61 -15.73
N LEU A 128 7.77 16.44 -15.38
CA LEU A 128 8.55 15.24 -15.06
C LEU A 128 9.34 14.71 -16.27
N GLY A 129 8.78 14.85 -17.47
CA GLY A 129 9.41 14.40 -18.71
C GLY A 129 9.48 12.88 -18.85
N ALA A 130 10.36 12.40 -19.73
CA ALA A 130 10.48 10.97 -20.01
C ALA A 130 11.17 10.22 -18.87
N MET A 131 10.62 9.06 -18.51
CA MET A 131 11.16 8.19 -17.47
C MET A 131 12.61 7.80 -17.77
N SER A 132 13.49 8.07 -16.81
CA SER A 132 14.92 7.76 -16.88
C SER A 132 15.16 6.25 -16.93
N GLY A 133 16.35 5.85 -17.40
CA GLY A 133 16.77 4.45 -17.42
C GLY A 133 16.79 3.80 -16.03
N VAL A 134 17.11 4.57 -14.99
CA VAL A 134 17.11 4.10 -13.59
C VAL A 134 15.68 3.83 -13.12
N GLU A 135 14.77 4.77 -13.32
CA GLU A 135 13.35 4.58 -12.96
C GLU A 135 12.76 3.36 -13.67
N LYS A 136 13.09 3.14 -14.95
CA LYS A 136 12.65 1.93 -15.69
C LYS A 136 13.17 0.64 -15.07
N LYS A 137 14.44 0.60 -14.63
CA LYS A 137 15.01 -0.55 -13.92
C LYS A 137 14.32 -0.79 -12.59
N VAL A 138 14.06 0.27 -11.81
CA VAL A 138 13.33 0.16 -10.53
C VAL A 138 11.91 -0.34 -10.74
N ALA A 139 11.20 0.20 -11.74
CA ALA A 139 9.84 -0.23 -12.08
C ALA A 139 9.81 -1.70 -12.53
N LEU A 140 10.78 -2.12 -13.35
CA LEU A 140 10.94 -3.51 -13.77
C LEU A 140 11.25 -4.42 -12.59
N GLY A 141 12.18 -4.03 -11.71
CA GLY A 141 12.51 -4.78 -10.49
C GLY A 141 11.32 -4.93 -9.56
N PHE A 142 10.53 -3.88 -9.36
CA PHE A 142 9.30 -3.92 -8.57
C PHE A 142 8.23 -4.85 -9.20
N TYR A 143 8.07 -4.78 -10.52
CA TYR A 143 7.14 -5.64 -11.25
C TYR A 143 7.56 -7.12 -11.17
N LEU A 144 8.83 -7.42 -11.41
CA LEU A 144 9.37 -8.78 -11.31
C LEU A 144 9.34 -9.30 -9.88
N GLY A 145 9.63 -8.46 -8.89
CA GLY A 145 9.57 -8.84 -7.47
C GLY A 145 8.15 -9.17 -7.03
N THR A 146 7.16 -8.39 -7.46
CA THR A 146 5.73 -8.66 -7.14
C THR A 146 5.16 -9.84 -7.92
N ALA A 147 5.54 -10.01 -9.18
CA ALA A 147 5.16 -11.18 -9.98
C ALA A 147 5.82 -12.47 -9.46
N GLY A 148 7.11 -12.40 -9.08
CA GLY A 148 7.86 -13.50 -8.49
C GLY A 148 7.34 -13.90 -7.11
N LEU A 149 6.98 -12.93 -6.26
CA LEU A 149 6.26 -13.20 -5.01
C LEU A 149 4.86 -13.77 -5.27
N GLY A 150 4.18 -13.35 -6.34
CA GLY A 150 2.91 -13.93 -6.77
C GLY A 150 3.04 -15.40 -7.15
N HIS A 151 4.09 -15.77 -7.90
CA HIS A 151 4.39 -17.15 -8.26
C HIS A 151 4.77 -17.99 -7.03
N GLN A 152 5.60 -17.45 -6.15
CA GLN A 152 6.02 -18.12 -4.92
C GLN A 152 4.86 -18.28 -3.91
N SER A 153 3.91 -17.35 -3.93
CA SER A 153 2.66 -17.46 -3.16
C SER A 153 1.71 -18.49 -3.78
N ALA A 154 1.68 -18.59 -5.12
CA ALA A 154 0.95 -19.65 -5.81
C ALA A 154 1.55 -21.03 -5.48
N ASP A 155 2.86 -21.21 -5.49
CA ASP A 155 3.51 -22.49 -5.13
C ASP A 155 3.20 -22.93 -3.69
N ARG A 156 3.09 -21.96 -2.76
CA ARG A 156 2.65 -22.21 -1.38
C ARG A 156 1.15 -22.54 -1.27
N ILE A 157 0.34 -22.12 -2.24
CA ILE A 157 -1.09 -22.47 -2.38
C ILE A 157 -1.27 -23.91 -2.91
N ILE A 158 -0.35 -24.45 -3.72
CA ILE A 158 -0.45 -25.80 -4.33
C ILE A 158 0.34 -26.90 -3.58
N GLY A 159 0.95 -26.58 -2.43
CA GLY A 159 1.64 -27.58 -1.60
C GLY A 159 2.95 -28.13 -2.17
N TYR A 160 3.56 -27.46 -3.16
CA TYR A 160 4.87 -27.88 -3.68
C TYR A 160 6.00 -27.35 -2.78
N HIS A 161 6.51 -28.23 -1.91
CA HIS A 161 7.70 -28.00 -1.09
C HIS A 161 8.96 -28.04 -1.97
N GLY A 162 9.30 -26.96 -2.68
CA GLY A 162 10.51 -26.98 -3.51
C GLY A 162 10.88 -25.69 -4.21
N ARG A 163 11.42 -24.72 -3.45
CA ARG A 163 12.48 -23.72 -3.83
C ARG A 163 12.30 -22.41 -3.05
N ALA A 164 12.78 -22.38 -1.81
CA ALA A 164 12.76 -21.20 -0.95
C ALA A 164 13.79 -20.08 -1.33
N GLY A 165 14.45 -20.16 -2.49
CA GLY A 165 15.66 -19.36 -2.76
C GLY A 165 15.49 -18.10 -3.63
N VAL A 166 14.49 -18.02 -4.50
CA VAL A 166 14.58 -17.08 -5.65
C VAL A 166 14.13 -15.65 -5.31
N GLY A 167 13.08 -15.48 -4.49
CA GLY A 167 12.57 -14.15 -4.12
C GLY A 167 13.52 -13.33 -3.24
N CYS A 168 14.23 -13.98 -2.31
CA CYS A 168 15.17 -13.31 -1.41
C CYS A 168 16.41 -12.80 -2.18
N LEU A 169 16.89 -13.59 -3.14
CA LEU A 169 18.01 -13.20 -3.99
C LEU A 169 17.70 -11.99 -4.87
N SER A 170 16.49 -11.85 -5.40
CA SER A 170 16.13 -10.71 -6.27
C SER A 170 16.04 -9.38 -5.50
N VAL A 171 15.53 -9.41 -4.26
CA VAL A 171 15.51 -8.23 -3.37
C VAL A 171 16.92 -7.85 -2.92
N CYS A 172 17.76 -8.84 -2.59
CA CYS A 172 19.18 -8.60 -2.28
C CYS A 172 19.97 -8.08 -3.49
N TYR A 173 19.69 -8.58 -4.71
CA TYR A 173 20.36 -8.11 -5.93
C TYR A 173 20.01 -6.65 -6.22
N SER A 174 18.72 -6.29 -6.10
CA SER A 174 18.26 -4.92 -6.32
C SER A 174 18.76 -3.95 -5.24
N CYS A 175 18.96 -4.41 -4.01
CA CYS A 175 19.55 -3.63 -2.92
C CYS A 175 21.07 -3.45 -3.10
N GLY A 176 21.77 -4.49 -3.54
CA GLY A 176 23.22 -4.47 -3.77
C GLY A 176 23.68 -3.75 -5.06
N GLU A 177 22.78 -3.49 -6.00
CA GLU A 177 23.04 -2.59 -7.15
C GLU A 177 22.84 -1.11 -6.78
N LEU A 178 21.94 -0.80 -5.83
CA LEU A 178 21.72 0.56 -5.32
C LEU A 178 22.92 1.04 -4.48
N GLU A 179 23.53 0.19 -3.67
CA GLU A 179 24.74 0.53 -2.90
C GLU A 179 26.01 0.66 -3.76
N ARG A 180 26.01 0.12 -4.98
CA ARG A 180 27.16 0.20 -5.90
C ARG A 180 27.13 1.41 -6.85
N SER A 181 26.03 2.16 -6.85
CA SER A 181 25.86 3.39 -7.65
C SER A 181 25.80 4.67 -6.82
N ALA A 182 26.12 4.57 -5.51
CA ALA A 182 26.37 5.70 -4.60
C ALA A 182 27.88 5.82 -4.35
#